data_AF-A0A946TW59-F1
#
_entry.id   AF-A0A946TW59-F1
#
_cell.length_a   1.000
_cell.length_b   1.000
_cell.length_c   1.000
_cell.angle_alpha   90.00
_cell.angle_beta   90.00
_cell.angle_gamma   90.00
#
_symmetry.space_group_name_H-M   'P 1'
#
loop_
_entity.id
_entity.type
_entity.pdbx_description
1 polymer ?
#
loop_
_entity_poly.entity_id
_entity_poly.type
_entity_poly.pdbx_seq_one_letter_code
_entity_poly.pdbx_strand_id
1 'polypeptide(L)'
;MSFKNKLTLFVFLGVLSLSSFAAWEDQTHLISKDGAECVVRGIKDDDVLFRHKDPQKCVEWALSNGLNTIVLAGEYIFDDRIDVPRPGVTLIVDKGAVFKLNPDTKHSTISFKASNPDYWGMIPFIYNKGHSDVRILMFGELVKYRWETKERGRQTMPIIFDGRNANGDCGLSGGMMLVTGRATDSFWLIDSSDVEVPIVALDTGPGASLVLEGCEDCPLGMIVNLALDPGGKTGETIDLNSRSIDITIERLIGERSYEIIDCNESHVIVNEAVSVGAPQKLFGRGPVSGPRFTDRRSFGTRSLNVKQTTILNDAIRAKLIHEVPSFPESLPKFTVKTTVEIDLKGDKKKRYSKSVHLDLSD
;
A
#
# COMPACT_ATOMS: atom_id res chain seq x y z
N MET A 1 -29.85 -65.40 -36.28
CA MET A 1 -28.39 -65.51 -36.08
C MET A 1 -27.74 -64.79 -37.26
N SER A 2 -26.91 -63.75 -37.16
CA SER A 2 -25.97 -63.35 -36.13
C SER A 2 -25.78 -61.82 -36.16
N PHE A 3 -25.61 -61.22 -34.98
CA PHE A 3 -25.27 -59.83 -34.71
C PHE A 3 -23.96 -59.38 -35.37
N LYS A 4 -23.91 -58.13 -35.87
CA LYS A 4 -22.68 -57.32 -35.93
C LYS A 4 -22.99 -55.87 -35.56
N ASN A 5 -22.88 -55.59 -34.26
CA ASN A 5 -22.78 -54.25 -33.71
C ASN A 5 -21.48 -53.59 -34.20
N LYS A 6 -21.57 -52.42 -34.82
CA LYS A 6 -20.45 -51.47 -34.91
C LYS A 6 -20.57 -50.51 -33.74
N LEU A 7 -19.82 -50.80 -32.67
CA LEU A 7 -19.62 -49.88 -31.57
C LEU A 7 -18.45 -48.96 -31.95
N THR A 8 -18.77 -47.72 -32.35
CA THR A 8 -17.77 -46.66 -32.52
C THR A 8 -17.42 -46.14 -31.13
N LEU A 9 -16.26 -46.54 -30.61
CA LEU A 9 -15.72 -46.03 -29.35
C LEU A 9 -15.08 -44.65 -29.63
N PHE A 10 -15.80 -43.57 -29.34
CA PHE A 10 -15.19 -42.25 -29.20
C PHE A 10 -14.37 -42.24 -27.91
N VAL A 11 -13.05 -42.35 -28.02
CA VAL A 11 -12.13 -42.06 -26.93
C VAL A 11 -12.05 -40.53 -26.82
N PHE A 12 -12.83 -39.97 -25.89
CA PHE A 12 -12.55 -38.64 -25.36
C PHE A 12 -11.22 -38.74 -24.58
N LEU A 13 -10.11 -38.40 -25.23
CA LEU A 13 -8.93 -37.95 -24.50
C LEU A 13 -9.28 -36.59 -23.90
N GLY A 14 -9.88 -36.62 -22.71
CA GLY A 14 -9.85 -35.49 -21.82
C GLY A 14 -8.39 -35.20 -21.53
N VAL A 15 -7.83 -34.20 -22.20
CA VAL A 15 -6.64 -33.50 -21.74
C VAL A 15 -7.07 -32.81 -20.45
N LEU A 16 -7.06 -33.57 -19.35
CA LEU A 16 -6.89 -33.00 -18.03
C LEU A 16 -5.53 -32.32 -18.09
N SER A 17 -5.54 -31.02 -18.37
CA SER A 17 -4.42 -30.16 -18.04
C SER A 17 -4.19 -30.36 -16.55
N LEU A 18 -3.25 -31.24 -16.22
CA LEU A 18 -2.52 -31.21 -14.97
C LEU A 18 -1.74 -29.90 -14.99
N SER A 19 -2.43 -28.78 -14.81
CA SER A 19 -1.87 -27.64 -14.10
C SER A 19 -1.59 -28.20 -12.71
N SER A 20 -0.39 -28.78 -12.54
CA SER A 20 0.22 -28.81 -11.23
C SER A 20 0.21 -27.36 -10.78
N PHE A 21 -0.72 -26.99 -9.91
CA PHE A 21 -0.55 -25.80 -9.10
C PHE A 21 0.83 -25.99 -8.47
N ALA A 22 1.82 -25.24 -8.98
CA ALA A 22 3.13 -25.22 -8.35
C ALA A 22 2.85 -24.88 -6.89
N ALA A 23 3.38 -25.69 -5.97
CA ALA A 23 3.10 -25.46 -4.57
C ALA A 23 3.55 -24.03 -4.25
N TRP A 24 2.83 -23.30 -3.40
CA TRP A 24 3.15 -21.89 -3.12
C TRP A 24 4.62 -21.71 -2.70
N GLU A 25 5.23 -22.74 -2.10
CA GLU A 25 6.66 -22.78 -1.80
C GLU A 25 7.55 -22.67 -3.07
N ASP A 26 7.18 -23.30 -4.18
CA ASP A 26 7.89 -23.23 -5.46
C ASP A 26 7.77 -21.84 -6.13
N GLN A 27 6.87 -20.99 -5.63
CA GLN A 27 6.60 -19.64 -6.14
C GLN A 27 6.91 -18.55 -5.12
N THR A 28 7.59 -18.89 -4.01
CA THR A 28 7.90 -17.95 -2.94
C THR A 28 9.41 -17.78 -2.77
N HIS A 29 9.85 -16.54 -2.85
CA HIS A 29 11.25 -16.14 -2.78
C HIS A 29 11.54 -15.30 -1.54
N LEU A 30 12.63 -15.64 -0.85
CA LEU A 30 13.14 -14.91 0.30
C LEU A 30 14.33 -14.05 -0.12
N ILE A 31 14.35 -12.80 0.32
CA ILE A 31 15.44 -11.86 0.07
C ILE A 31 16.11 -11.53 1.39
N SER A 32 17.43 -11.73 1.45
CA SER A 32 18.23 -11.43 2.63
C SER A 32 19.60 -10.85 2.26
N LYS A 33 20.27 -10.23 3.23
CA LYS A 33 21.67 -9.79 3.10
C LYS A 33 22.62 -10.97 3.26
N ASP A 34 23.67 -11.01 2.44
CA ASP A 34 24.82 -11.91 2.55
C ASP A 34 26.11 -11.09 2.40
N GLY A 35 26.64 -10.63 3.52
CA GLY A 35 27.74 -9.67 3.54
C GLY A 35 27.38 -8.36 2.83
N ALA A 36 28.12 -8.02 1.78
CA ALA A 36 27.89 -6.83 0.97
C ALA A 36 26.79 -7.02 -0.10
N GLU A 37 26.36 -8.26 -0.36
CA GLU A 37 25.39 -8.57 -1.40
C GLU A 37 23.99 -8.80 -0.83
N CYS A 38 23.01 -8.78 -1.73
CA CYS A 38 21.64 -9.18 -1.52
C CYS A 38 21.42 -10.50 -2.27
N VAL A 39 20.76 -11.46 -1.65
CA VAL A 39 20.57 -12.82 -2.19
C VAL A 39 19.09 -13.16 -2.19
N VAL A 40 18.65 -13.80 -3.27
CA VAL A 40 17.31 -14.38 -3.44
C VAL A 40 17.41 -15.89 -3.26
N ARG A 41 16.58 -16.46 -2.38
CA ARG A 41 16.50 -17.89 -2.11
C ARG A 41 15.10 -18.44 -2.33
N GLY A 42 14.99 -19.69 -2.79
CA GLY A 42 13.74 -20.43 -2.77
C GLY A 42 13.35 -20.78 -1.33
N ILE A 43 12.07 -20.62 -0.95
CA ILE A 43 11.66 -20.99 0.42
C ILE A 43 11.70 -22.50 0.67
N LYS A 44 11.56 -23.32 -0.38
CA LYS A 44 11.42 -24.78 -0.28
C LYS A 44 12.73 -25.50 0.04
N ASP A 45 13.79 -25.09 -0.64
CA ASP A 45 15.09 -25.75 -0.69
C ASP A 45 16.23 -24.87 -0.17
N ASP A 46 15.96 -23.58 0.10
CA ASP A 46 16.95 -22.57 0.49
C ASP A 46 18.05 -22.33 -0.56
N ASP A 47 17.82 -22.79 -1.81
CA ASP A 47 18.76 -22.66 -2.91
C ASP A 47 18.93 -21.19 -3.28
N VAL A 48 20.17 -20.77 -3.53
CA VAL A 48 20.47 -19.42 -4.04
C VAL A 48 20.06 -19.36 -5.51
N LEU A 49 18.98 -18.61 -5.78
CA LEU A 49 18.43 -18.45 -7.13
C LEU A 49 19.04 -17.26 -7.87
N PHE A 50 19.35 -16.19 -7.12
CA PHE A 50 19.92 -14.97 -7.66
C PHE A 50 20.72 -14.22 -6.60
N ARG A 51 21.74 -13.47 -7.02
CA ARG A 51 22.49 -12.57 -6.13
C ARG A 51 22.95 -11.32 -6.86
N HIS A 52 22.92 -10.19 -6.16
CA HIS A 52 23.39 -8.92 -6.68
C HIS A 52 23.74 -7.96 -5.54
N LYS A 53 24.66 -7.02 -5.78
CA LYS A 53 25.05 -6.00 -4.79
C LYS A 53 23.93 -4.99 -4.52
N ASP A 54 23.31 -4.51 -5.58
CA ASP A 54 22.15 -3.64 -5.52
C ASP A 54 20.89 -4.49 -5.25
N PRO A 55 20.19 -4.23 -4.11
CA PRO A 55 19.01 -4.98 -3.71
C PRO A 55 17.80 -4.76 -4.61
N GLN A 56 17.74 -3.67 -5.38
CA GLN A 56 16.67 -3.42 -6.34
C GLN A 56 16.53 -4.61 -7.30
N LYS A 57 17.65 -5.02 -7.90
CA LYS A 57 17.66 -6.13 -8.86
C LYS A 57 17.24 -7.45 -8.23
N CYS A 58 17.54 -7.69 -6.95
CA CYS A 58 17.10 -8.89 -6.27
C CYS A 58 15.58 -8.89 -6.06
N VAL A 59 15.00 -7.76 -5.65
CA VAL A 59 13.54 -7.62 -5.46
C VAL A 59 12.80 -7.76 -6.78
N GLU A 60 13.22 -7.05 -7.82
CA GLU A 60 12.59 -7.10 -9.14
C GLU A 60 12.74 -8.47 -9.80
N TRP A 61 13.91 -9.12 -9.65
CA TRP A 61 14.11 -10.49 -10.11
C TRP A 61 13.15 -11.45 -9.40
N ALA A 62 13.02 -11.36 -8.07
CA ALA A 62 12.14 -12.24 -7.31
C ALA A 62 10.66 -12.07 -7.70
N LEU A 63 10.19 -10.83 -7.87
CA LEU A 63 8.84 -10.51 -8.36
C LEU A 63 8.61 -10.99 -9.81
N SER A 64 9.65 -10.98 -10.63
CA SER A 64 9.56 -11.47 -12.01
C SER A 64 9.45 -13.00 -12.10
N ASN A 65 10.02 -13.73 -11.13
CA ASN A 65 10.18 -15.18 -11.21
C ASN A 65 9.33 -15.96 -10.19
N GLY A 66 8.69 -15.31 -9.23
CA GLY A 66 7.82 -15.92 -8.22
C GLY A 66 6.54 -15.12 -8.02
N LEU A 67 5.54 -15.74 -7.38
CA LEU A 67 4.29 -15.07 -7.00
C LEU A 67 4.47 -14.25 -5.72
N ASN A 68 5.26 -14.74 -4.78
CA ASN A 68 5.48 -14.10 -3.49
C ASN A 68 6.97 -13.76 -3.32
N THR A 69 7.26 -12.50 -3.00
CA THR A 69 8.60 -12.03 -2.65
C THR A 69 8.57 -11.48 -1.24
N ILE A 70 9.47 -11.96 -0.38
CA ILE A 70 9.55 -11.57 1.03
C ILE A 70 10.94 -11.04 1.30
N VAL A 71 11.03 -9.75 1.63
CA VAL A 71 12.28 -9.11 2.02
C VAL A 71 12.41 -9.18 3.53
N LEU A 72 13.33 -10.03 3.98
CA LEU A 72 13.60 -10.29 5.39
C LEU A 72 14.38 -9.14 6.03
N ALA A 73 14.48 -9.18 7.36
CA ALA A 73 15.19 -8.18 8.14
C ALA A 73 16.59 -7.85 7.62
N GLY A 74 16.92 -6.56 7.62
CA GLY A 74 18.18 -6.04 7.08
C GLY A 74 18.05 -4.62 6.55
N GLU A 75 19.19 -3.95 6.37
CA GLU A 75 19.24 -2.65 5.70
C GLU A 75 19.56 -2.82 4.21
N TYR A 76 18.70 -2.25 3.37
CA TYR A 76 18.77 -2.33 1.93
C TYR A 76 18.81 -0.91 1.34
N ILE A 77 19.91 -0.60 0.67
CA ILE A 77 20.15 0.68 0.02
C ILE A 77 19.94 0.49 -1.48
N PHE A 78 18.91 1.10 -2.04
CA PHE A 78 18.49 0.94 -3.44
C PHE A 78 19.03 2.07 -4.30
N ASP A 79 19.59 1.73 -5.46
CA ASP A 79 20.13 2.74 -6.39
C ASP A 79 19.01 3.55 -7.07
N ASP A 80 17.82 2.99 -7.24
CA ASP A 80 16.62 3.70 -7.66
C ASP A 80 15.38 3.20 -6.88
N ARG A 81 14.25 3.05 -7.56
CA ARG A 81 13.01 2.50 -7.02
C ARG A 81 12.82 1.05 -7.41
N ILE A 82 11.91 0.36 -6.74
CA ILE A 82 11.43 -0.96 -7.13
C ILE A 82 10.28 -0.77 -8.12
N ASP A 83 10.46 -1.21 -9.36
CA ASP A 83 9.38 -1.33 -10.33
C ASP A 83 8.71 -2.71 -10.21
N VAL A 84 7.41 -2.76 -9.92
CA VAL A 84 6.66 -4.01 -9.96
C VAL A 84 6.57 -4.50 -11.41
N PRO A 85 7.07 -5.71 -11.74
CA PRO A 85 7.31 -6.06 -13.14
C PRO A 85 6.10 -6.65 -13.86
N ARG A 86 5.08 -7.12 -13.13
CA ARG A 86 3.94 -7.87 -13.69
C ARG A 86 2.74 -7.88 -12.72
N PRO A 87 1.51 -8.19 -13.20
CA PRO A 87 0.34 -8.37 -12.35
C PRO A 87 0.40 -9.63 -11.49
N GLY A 88 -0.45 -9.67 -10.46
CA GLY A 88 -0.68 -10.86 -9.63
C GLY A 88 0.48 -11.25 -8.70
N VAL A 89 1.35 -10.32 -8.34
CA VAL A 89 2.50 -10.57 -7.45
C VAL A 89 2.31 -9.96 -6.07
N THR A 90 2.89 -10.60 -5.07
CA THR A 90 2.91 -10.14 -3.69
C THR A 90 4.33 -9.75 -3.30
N LEU A 91 4.50 -8.52 -2.79
CA LEU A 91 5.71 -8.07 -2.10
C LEU A 91 5.42 -7.91 -0.61
N ILE A 92 6.18 -8.61 0.23
CA ILE A 92 6.16 -8.47 1.69
C ILE A 92 7.48 -7.85 2.14
N VAL A 93 7.41 -6.71 2.83
CA VAL A 93 8.56 -6.07 3.49
C VAL A 93 8.45 -6.36 4.98
N ASP A 94 9.27 -7.28 5.48
CA ASP A 94 9.21 -7.75 6.87
C ASP A 94 9.53 -6.62 7.87
N LYS A 95 9.06 -6.75 9.11
CA LYS A 95 9.16 -5.74 10.18
C LYS A 95 10.59 -5.31 10.53
N GLY A 96 11.58 -6.14 10.23
CA GLY A 96 13.00 -5.82 10.43
C GLY A 96 13.70 -5.26 9.19
N ALA A 97 13.01 -5.14 8.05
CA ALA A 97 13.60 -4.63 6.81
C ALA A 97 13.55 -3.10 6.78
N VAL A 98 14.66 -2.47 6.43
CA VAL A 98 14.80 -1.00 6.33
C VAL A 98 15.24 -0.66 4.91
N PHE A 99 14.38 0.05 4.19
CA PHE A 99 14.62 0.46 2.80
C PHE A 99 15.06 1.93 2.76
N LYS A 100 16.19 2.19 2.10
CA LYS A 100 16.77 3.52 1.90
C LYS A 100 17.12 3.71 0.43
N LEU A 101 16.96 4.92 -0.09
CA LEU A 101 17.53 5.28 -1.38
C LEU A 101 19.01 5.61 -1.23
N ASN A 102 19.81 5.25 -2.22
CA ASN A 102 21.20 5.67 -2.35
C ASN A 102 21.24 7.15 -2.76
N PRO A 103 21.73 8.08 -1.92
CA PRO A 103 21.70 9.51 -2.25
C PRO A 103 22.61 9.91 -3.42
N ASP A 104 23.56 9.04 -3.78
CA ASP A 104 24.60 9.31 -4.78
C ASP A 104 24.20 8.85 -6.19
N THR A 105 23.04 8.24 -6.35
CA THR A 105 22.53 7.76 -7.64
C THR A 105 21.40 8.63 -8.18
N LYS A 106 21.09 8.44 -9.46
CA LYS A 106 19.97 9.13 -10.11
C LYS A 106 18.70 8.34 -9.87
N HIS A 107 17.65 9.02 -9.44
CA HIS A 107 16.35 8.39 -9.21
C HIS A 107 15.30 8.74 -10.28
N SER A 108 14.44 7.78 -10.56
CA SER A 108 13.31 7.91 -11.46
C SER A 108 12.15 8.63 -10.77
N THR A 109 11.75 9.76 -11.35
CA THR A 109 10.63 10.55 -10.83
C THR A 109 9.36 10.32 -11.63
N ILE A 110 8.22 10.51 -10.98
CA ILE A 110 6.94 10.80 -11.63
C ILE A 110 6.60 12.28 -11.41
N SER A 111 6.01 12.90 -12.43
CA SER A 111 5.72 14.34 -12.43
C SER A 111 4.22 14.63 -12.40
N PHE A 112 3.89 15.80 -11.87
CA PHE A 112 2.57 16.39 -11.86
C PHE A 112 2.09 16.71 -13.28
N LYS A 113 0.78 16.65 -13.49
CA LYS A 113 0.11 17.37 -14.58
C LYS A 113 -0.09 18.84 -14.16
N ALA A 114 1.01 19.57 -14.01
CA ALA A 114 0.99 20.99 -13.65
C ALA A 114 1.72 21.84 -14.68
N SER A 115 1.46 23.15 -14.68
CA SER A 115 2.19 24.13 -15.50
C SER A 115 3.69 24.21 -15.16
N ASN A 116 4.09 23.69 -14.00
CA ASN A 116 5.48 23.53 -13.59
C ASN A 116 5.72 22.08 -13.08
N PRO A 117 5.90 21.10 -13.98
CA PRO A 117 5.99 19.68 -13.63
C PRO A 117 7.25 19.33 -12.81
N ASP A 118 8.26 20.19 -12.82
CA ASP A 118 9.51 20.04 -12.07
C ASP A 118 9.46 20.69 -10.68
N TYR A 119 8.37 21.40 -10.34
CA TYR A 119 8.23 22.07 -9.04
C TYR A 119 8.28 21.07 -7.88
N TRP A 120 7.70 19.88 -8.07
CA TRP A 120 7.68 18.77 -7.11
C TRP A 120 7.92 17.46 -7.87
N GLY A 121 9.11 16.88 -7.79
CA GLY A 121 9.36 15.54 -8.34
C GLY A 121 9.09 14.47 -7.30
N MET A 122 8.21 13.52 -7.58
CA MET A 122 7.96 12.40 -6.66
C MET A 122 8.81 11.22 -7.07
N ILE A 123 9.54 10.64 -6.12
CA ILE A 123 10.32 9.42 -6.33
C ILE A 123 9.54 8.29 -5.64
N PRO A 124 8.69 7.53 -6.35
CA PRO A 124 8.06 6.37 -5.75
C PRO A 124 9.15 5.39 -5.35
N PHE A 125 9.12 4.86 -4.13
CA PHE A 125 10.07 3.84 -3.69
C PHE A 125 9.63 2.46 -4.20
N ILE A 126 8.37 2.09 -3.97
CA ILE A 126 7.73 0.93 -4.60
C ILE A 126 6.69 1.44 -5.59
N TYR A 127 6.87 1.12 -6.86
CA TYR A 127 6.05 1.65 -7.95
C TYR A 127 5.35 0.53 -8.71
N ASN A 128 4.02 0.50 -8.62
CA ASN A 128 3.17 -0.35 -9.45
C ASN A 128 2.57 0.48 -10.58
N LYS A 129 3.01 0.25 -11.84
CA LYS A 129 2.53 0.99 -13.01
C LYS A 129 1.61 0.13 -13.87
N GLY A 130 0.30 0.24 -13.63
CA GLY A 130 -0.72 -0.39 -14.47
C GLY A 130 -0.82 -1.91 -14.35
N HIS A 131 -0.29 -2.52 -13.27
CA HIS A 131 -0.45 -3.95 -13.03
C HIS A 131 -1.56 -4.21 -12.02
N SER A 132 -2.51 -5.05 -12.43
CA SER A 132 -3.66 -5.49 -11.63
C SER A 132 -3.25 -6.59 -10.65
N ASP A 133 -4.05 -6.78 -9.60
CA ASP A 133 -3.89 -7.86 -8.60
C ASP A 133 -2.54 -7.87 -7.87
N VAL A 134 -1.87 -6.72 -7.78
CA VAL A 134 -0.61 -6.56 -7.06
C VAL A 134 -0.89 -6.36 -5.56
N ARG A 135 -0.19 -7.11 -4.72
CA ARG A 135 -0.29 -7.02 -3.26
C ARG A 135 1.02 -6.48 -2.69
N ILE A 136 0.97 -5.37 -1.95
CA ILE A 136 2.14 -4.82 -1.24
C ILE A 136 1.81 -4.77 0.26
N LEU A 137 2.52 -5.59 1.03
CA LEU A 137 2.38 -5.72 2.47
C LEU A 137 3.64 -5.16 3.14
N MET A 138 3.54 -3.97 3.72
CA MET A 138 4.67 -3.24 4.28
C MET A 138 4.60 -3.22 5.81
N PHE A 139 5.51 -3.98 6.43
CA PHE A 139 5.65 -4.09 7.88
C PHE A 139 6.96 -3.46 8.39
N GLY A 140 7.96 -3.31 7.52
CA GLY A 140 9.27 -2.72 7.82
C GLY A 140 9.29 -1.19 7.78
N GLU A 141 10.43 -0.59 7.45
CA GLU A 141 10.63 0.85 7.38
C GLU A 141 11.02 1.30 5.96
N LEU A 142 10.33 2.32 5.45
CA LEU A 142 10.70 3.07 4.24
C LEU A 142 11.19 4.46 4.65
N VAL A 143 12.49 4.66 4.57
CA VAL A 143 13.12 5.91 4.98
C VAL A 143 12.92 6.97 3.89
N LYS A 144 12.23 8.05 4.23
CA LYS A 144 12.09 9.20 3.35
C LYS A 144 13.44 9.82 3.06
N TYR A 145 13.69 10.12 1.79
CA TYR A 145 14.76 11.01 1.38
C TYR A 145 14.17 12.25 0.71
N ARG A 146 14.76 13.41 0.99
CA ARG A 146 14.41 14.69 0.36
C ARG A 146 15.69 15.38 -0.10
N TRP A 147 15.75 15.75 -1.36
CA TRP A 147 16.90 16.49 -1.89
C TRP A 147 16.79 17.98 -1.53
N GLU A 148 17.78 18.48 -0.79
CA GLU A 148 17.83 19.89 -0.32
C GLU A 148 18.59 20.83 -1.27
N THR A 149 19.20 20.31 -2.35
CA THR A 149 20.13 21.03 -3.25
C THR A 149 19.54 21.35 -4.64
N LYS A 150 20.30 21.24 -5.76
CA LYS A 150 19.86 21.64 -7.13
C LYS A 150 18.58 20.92 -7.59
N GLU A 151 18.26 19.76 -7.01
CA GLU A 151 17.02 19.00 -7.21
C GLU A 151 15.94 19.29 -6.16
N ARG A 152 15.96 20.52 -5.61
CA ARG A 152 15.06 20.99 -4.54
C ARG A 152 13.61 20.66 -4.85
N GLY A 153 12.97 19.99 -3.90
CA GLY A 153 11.54 19.64 -3.98
C GLY A 153 11.29 18.18 -4.34
N ARG A 154 12.32 17.42 -4.75
CA ARG A 154 12.18 15.97 -4.90
C ARG A 154 12.08 15.27 -3.55
N GLN A 155 11.09 14.39 -3.41
CA GLN A 155 10.91 13.60 -2.21
C GLN A 155 10.41 12.19 -2.51
N THR A 156 10.84 11.25 -1.68
CA THR A 156 10.44 9.86 -1.75
C THR A 156 8.98 9.69 -1.33
N MET A 157 8.25 8.88 -2.08
CA MET A 157 6.87 8.46 -1.79
C MET A 157 6.89 6.95 -1.60
N PRO A 158 6.42 6.40 -0.47
CA PRO A 158 6.79 5.04 -0.09
C PRO A 158 6.21 3.98 -1.05
N ILE A 159 4.91 4.04 -1.35
CA ILE A 159 4.25 3.14 -2.29
C ILE A 159 3.30 3.95 -3.16
N ILE A 160 3.39 3.74 -4.48
CA ILE A 160 2.47 4.33 -5.46
C ILE A 160 1.91 3.23 -6.36
N PHE A 161 0.58 3.15 -6.40
CA PHE A 161 -0.15 2.47 -7.47
C PHE A 161 -0.55 3.53 -8.49
N ASP A 162 -0.06 3.40 -9.72
CA ASP A 162 -0.28 4.35 -10.80
C ASP A 162 -0.95 3.66 -11.98
N GLY A 163 -2.28 3.73 -12.02
CA GLY A 163 -3.10 3.25 -13.14
C GLY A 163 -3.32 4.28 -14.24
N ARG A 164 -2.63 5.43 -14.23
CA ARG A 164 -2.84 6.46 -15.27
C ARG A 164 -2.55 5.89 -16.64
N ASN A 165 -3.43 6.16 -17.60
CA ASN A 165 -3.30 5.67 -18.96
C ASN A 165 -3.96 6.66 -19.95
N ALA A 166 -3.70 6.44 -21.24
CA ALA A 166 -4.15 7.34 -22.31
C ALA A 166 -5.67 7.45 -22.48
N ASN A 167 -6.44 6.47 -21.98
CA ASN A 167 -7.90 6.49 -22.06
C ASN A 167 -8.53 7.39 -20.99
N GLY A 168 -7.80 7.68 -19.91
CA GLY A 168 -8.32 8.46 -18.78
C GLY A 168 -9.36 7.71 -17.97
N ASP A 169 -9.17 6.41 -17.80
CA ASP A 169 -9.91 5.52 -16.90
C ASP A 169 -8.95 4.89 -15.86
N CYS A 170 -9.46 3.98 -15.02
CA CYS A 170 -8.62 3.23 -14.10
C CYS A 170 -7.80 2.19 -14.87
N GLY A 171 -6.47 2.35 -14.92
CA GLY A 171 -5.58 1.45 -15.66
C GLY A 171 -5.01 0.29 -14.84
N LEU A 172 -5.44 0.14 -13.59
CA LEU A 172 -5.25 -1.08 -12.81
C LEU A 172 -6.50 -1.36 -11.96
N SER A 173 -6.79 -2.63 -11.75
CA SER A 173 -7.89 -3.11 -10.92
C SER A 173 -7.39 -4.19 -9.95
N GLY A 174 -8.00 -4.26 -8.76
CA GLY A 174 -7.71 -5.27 -7.77
C GLY A 174 -6.34 -5.13 -7.11
N GLY A 175 -6.03 -6.08 -6.23
CA GLY A 175 -4.81 -6.08 -5.42
C GLY A 175 -5.02 -5.48 -4.03
N MET A 176 -3.91 -5.26 -3.32
CA MET A 176 -3.95 -4.86 -1.91
C MET A 176 -2.78 -3.98 -1.51
N MET A 177 -3.04 -2.98 -0.68
CA MET A 177 -2.02 -2.26 0.07
C MET A 177 -2.30 -2.39 1.57
N LEU A 178 -1.37 -3.00 2.32
CA LEU A 178 -1.48 -3.11 3.77
C LEU A 178 -0.20 -2.55 4.40
N VAL A 179 -0.35 -1.55 5.27
CA VAL A 179 0.76 -0.88 5.95
C VAL A 179 0.58 -0.89 7.47
N THR A 180 1.53 -1.52 8.15
CA THR A 180 1.73 -1.37 9.61
C THR A 180 3.19 -1.04 9.97
N GLY A 181 4.03 -0.85 8.96
CA GLY A 181 5.41 -0.42 9.13
C GLY A 181 5.54 1.09 9.23
N ARG A 182 6.78 1.58 9.13
CA ARG A 182 7.13 2.98 9.32
C ARG A 182 7.42 3.66 7.98
N ALA A 183 6.78 4.80 7.74
CA ALA A 183 7.08 5.72 6.65
C ALA A 183 6.73 7.15 7.08
N THR A 184 7.38 8.18 6.55
CA THR A 184 7.13 9.58 6.93
C THR A 184 6.50 10.41 5.79
N ASP A 185 5.93 9.74 4.80
CA ASP A 185 5.22 10.37 3.68
C ASP A 185 4.03 9.50 3.27
N SER A 186 3.17 10.04 2.41
CA SER A 186 1.89 9.43 2.07
C SER A 186 2.02 8.26 1.09
N PHE A 187 1.20 7.22 1.27
CA PHE A 187 0.98 6.21 0.23
C PHE A 187 -0.06 6.72 -0.77
N TRP A 188 0.05 6.35 -2.05
CA TRP A 188 -0.79 6.93 -3.10
C TRP A 188 -1.42 5.86 -4.00
N LEU A 189 -2.73 5.94 -4.19
CA LEU A 189 -3.45 5.25 -5.26
C LEU A 189 -3.90 6.27 -6.32
N ILE A 190 -3.54 6.03 -7.57
CA ILE A 190 -3.86 6.91 -8.70
C ILE A 190 -4.52 6.07 -9.78
N ASP A 191 -5.71 6.48 -10.25
CA ASP A 191 -6.46 5.84 -11.34
C ASP A 191 -6.55 4.31 -11.17
N SER A 192 -6.91 3.89 -9.97
CA SER A 192 -6.96 2.49 -9.55
C SER A 192 -8.38 2.11 -9.17
N SER A 193 -8.86 0.93 -9.58
CA SER A 193 -10.14 0.39 -9.13
C SER A 193 -9.97 -0.83 -8.23
N ASP A 194 -10.92 -1.07 -7.33
CA ASP A 194 -11.03 -2.32 -6.54
C ASP A 194 -9.79 -2.67 -5.69
N VAL A 195 -8.87 -1.72 -5.45
CA VAL A 195 -7.69 -1.95 -4.61
C VAL A 195 -8.11 -1.96 -3.14
N GLU A 196 -7.87 -3.08 -2.46
CA GLU A 196 -8.17 -3.18 -1.04
C GLU A 196 -7.09 -2.50 -0.18
N VAL A 197 -7.50 -1.62 0.73
CA VAL A 197 -6.60 -1.00 1.71
C VAL A 197 -7.08 -1.29 3.12
N PRO A 198 -6.89 -2.52 3.64
CA PRO A 198 -7.50 -2.93 4.89
C PRO A 198 -6.92 -2.21 6.12
N ILE A 199 -5.63 -1.87 6.09
CA ILE A 199 -4.95 -1.11 7.15
C ILE A 199 -3.88 -0.21 6.51
N VAL A 200 -3.90 1.07 6.84
CA VAL A 200 -2.73 1.96 6.77
C VAL A 200 -2.65 2.68 8.09
N ALA A 201 -1.61 2.42 8.88
CA ALA A 201 -1.47 3.02 10.19
C ALA A 201 -0.08 3.57 10.40
N LEU A 202 0.02 4.90 10.53
CA LEU A 202 1.27 5.62 10.73
C LEU A 202 1.24 6.44 12.02
N ASP A 203 2.37 6.46 12.72
CA ASP A 203 2.63 7.29 13.91
C ASP A 203 3.78 8.28 13.67
N THR A 204 3.98 8.68 12.43
CA THR A 204 5.04 9.60 11.98
C THR A 204 4.51 10.97 11.62
N GLY A 205 3.18 11.17 11.66
CA GLY A 205 2.51 12.42 11.32
C GLY A 205 2.72 12.92 9.89
N PRO A 206 2.59 12.10 8.82
CA PRO A 206 2.70 12.59 7.45
C PRO A 206 1.61 13.61 7.13
N GLY A 207 1.77 14.28 5.97
CA GLY A 207 0.76 15.20 5.43
C GLY A 207 -0.60 14.51 5.22
N ALA A 208 -0.59 13.28 4.70
CA ALA A 208 -1.72 12.34 4.76
C ALA A 208 -1.16 10.93 4.97
N SER A 209 -1.91 10.01 5.56
CA SER A 209 -1.45 8.60 5.57
C SER A 209 -1.69 7.93 4.22
N LEU A 210 -2.79 8.26 3.57
CA LEU A 210 -3.19 7.71 2.28
C LEU A 210 -3.75 8.83 1.40
N VAL A 211 -3.38 8.82 0.12
CA VAL A 211 -3.89 9.75 -0.90
C VAL A 211 -4.55 8.93 -2.00
N LEU A 212 -5.77 9.31 -2.39
CA LEU A 212 -6.46 8.75 -3.55
C LEU A 212 -6.70 9.83 -4.59
N GLU A 213 -6.44 9.50 -5.84
CA GLU A 213 -6.76 10.36 -6.97
C GLU A 213 -7.29 9.53 -8.14
N GLY A 214 -8.48 9.84 -8.65
CA GLY A 214 -9.07 9.08 -9.75
C GLY A 214 -9.51 7.65 -9.42
N CYS A 215 -9.60 7.27 -8.14
CA CYS A 215 -9.85 5.88 -7.76
C CYS A 215 -11.35 5.50 -7.81
N GLU A 216 -11.64 4.21 -7.96
CA GLU A 216 -13.02 3.69 -8.05
C GLU A 216 -13.19 2.44 -7.21
N ASP A 217 -14.32 2.31 -6.51
CA ASP A 217 -14.71 1.08 -5.80
C ASP A 217 -13.65 0.55 -4.82
N CYS A 218 -12.75 1.40 -4.28
CA CYS A 218 -11.71 0.96 -3.35
C CYS A 218 -12.29 0.81 -1.93
N PRO A 219 -12.29 -0.40 -1.33
CA PRO A 219 -12.66 -0.59 0.06
C PRO A 219 -11.47 -0.27 0.97
N LEU A 220 -11.64 0.75 1.82
CA LEU A 220 -10.65 1.17 2.80
C LEU A 220 -11.09 0.72 4.19
N GLY A 221 -10.21 0.02 4.90
CA GLY A 221 -10.46 -0.46 6.26
C GLY A 221 -10.15 0.60 7.31
N MET A 222 -9.13 0.36 8.13
CA MET A 222 -8.72 1.27 9.20
C MET A 222 -7.50 2.11 8.76
N ILE A 223 -7.73 3.40 8.54
CA ILE A 223 -6.69 4.36 8.17
C ILE A 223 -6.39 5.28 9.36
N VAL A 224 -5.11 5.38 9.74
CA VAL A 224 -4.68 6.03 10.98
C VAL A 224 -3.49 6.95 10.71
N ASN A 225 -3.61 8.21 11.15
CA ASN A 225 -2.53 9.19 11.20
C ASN A 225 -2.36 9.71 12.64
N LEU A 226 -1.35 9.25 13.35
CA LEU A 226 -0.96 9.77 14.67
C LEU A 226 0.27 10.66 14.54
N ALA A 227 0.41 11.61 15.46
CA ALA A 227 1.57 12.48 15.48
C ALA A 227 2.82 11.72 15.95
N LEU A 228 3.99 12.13 15.46
CA LEU A 228 5.27 11.57 15.91
C LEU A 228 5.46 11.74 17.42
N ASP A 229 5.15 12.94 17.91
CA ASP A 229 5.18 13.25 19.33
C ASP A 229 3.77 13.13 19.92
N PRO A 230 3.59 12.44 21.07
CA PRO A 230 2.29 12.31 21.72
C PRO A 230 1.59 13.65 21.95
N GLY A 231 0.34 13.77 21.50
CA GLY A 231 -0.42 15.02 21.59
C GLY A 231 0.00 16.08 20.56
N GLY A 232 0.84 15.72 19.59
CA GLY A 232 1.17 16.55 18.45
C GLY A 232 -0.02 16.78 17.51
N LYS A 233 0.22 17.49 16.41
CA LYS A 233 -0.76 17.71 15.36
C LYS A 233 -0.33 16.94 14.11
N THR A 234 -1.31 16.42 13.39
CA THR A 234 -1.12 15.80 12.08
C THR A 234 -1.71 16.70 10.99
N GLY A 235 -1.34 16.45 9.73
CA GLY A 235 -2.04 17.04 8.59
C GLY A 235 -3.43 16.44 8.45
N GLU A 236 -3.56 15.55 7.48
CA GLU A 236 -4.78 14.84 7.11
C GLU A 236 -4.69 13.36 7.47
N THR A 237 -5.78 12.67 7.79
CA THR A 237 -5.71 11.19 7.87
C THR A 237 -5.71 10.59 6.47
N ILE A 238 -6.59 11.09 5.60
CA ILE A 238 -6.69 10.72 4.20
C ILE A 238 -6.94 11.96 3.34
N ASP A 239 -6.27 12.04 2.20
CA ASP A 239 -6.46 13.07 1.18
C ASP A 239 -7.14 12.43 -0.04
N LEU A 240 -8.40 12.79 -0.29
CA LEU A 240 -9.14 12.39 -1.49
C LEU A 240 -8.98 13.49 -2.54
N ASN A 241 -7.76 13.59 -3.05
CA ASN A 241 -7.27 14.76 -3.79
C ASN A 241 -8.19 15.15 -4.94
N SER A 242 -8.68 14.19 -5.75
CA SER A 242 -9.80 14.42 -6.68
C SER A 242 -10.26 13.13 -7.37
N ARG A 243 -11.40 13.21 -8.04
CA ARG A 243 -11.96 12.26 -9.02
C ARG A 243 -12.13 10.83 -8.53
N SER A 244 -12.29 10.65 -7.22
CA SER A 244 -12.50 9.32 -6.65
C SER A 244 -13.98 9.06 -6.41
N ILE A 245 -14.50 7.91 -6.85
CA ILE A 245 -15.93 7.57 -6.79
C ILE A 245 -16.13 6.23 -6.09
N ASP A 246 -17.27 6.08 -5.42
CA ASP A 246 -17.69 4.85 -4.73
C ASP A 246 -16.67 4.33 -3.70
N ILE A 247 -15.98 5.27 -3.05
CA ILE A 247 -15.02 4.94 -1.99
C ILE A 247 -15.77 4.67 -0.69
N THR A 248 -15.46 3.54 -0.07
CA THR A 248 -15.99 3.17 1.25
C THR A 248 -14.87 3.09 2.26
N ILE A 249 -15.08 3.69 3.43
CA ILE A 249 -14.08 3.73 4.51
C ILE A 249 -14.69 3.19 5.80
N GLU A 250 -14.11 2.12 6.35
CA GLU A 250 -14.55 1.56 7.62
C GLU A 250 -14.25 2.52 8.78
N ARG A 251 -13.00 2.97 8.92
CA ARG A 251 -12.63 3.85 10.03
C ARG A 251 -11.45 4.76 9.70
N LEU A 252 -11.62 6.06 9.96
CA LEU A 252 -10.53 7.03 10.00
C LEU A 252 -10.20 7.37 11.46
N ILE A 253 -8.91 7.39 11.81
CA ILE A 253 -8.43 7.81 13.13
C ILE A 253 -7.29 8.82 12.97
N GLY A 254 -7.55 10.08 13.31
CA GLY A 254 -6.56 11.16 13.21
C GLY A 254 -6.24 11.79 14.57
N GLU A 255 -4.98 12.11 14.83
CA GLU A 255 -4.57 12.83 16.03
C GLU A 255 -4.47 14.34 15.81
N ARG A 256 -5.37 15.09 16.47
CA ARG A 256 -5.46 16.56 16.45
C ARG A 256 -5.25 17.14 15.04
N SER A 257 -5.83 16.45 14.06
CA SER A 257 -5.56 16.68 12.66
C SER A 257 -5.98 18.07 12.23
N TYR A 258 -5.27 18.63 11.25
CA TYR A 258 -5.73 19.84 10.56
C TYR A 258 -7.09 19.57 9.92
N GLU A 259 -7.23 18.43 9.26
CA GLU A 259 -8.48 17.81 8.84
C GLU A 259 -8.40 16.29 8.96
N ILE A 260 -9.47 15.55 9.28
CA ILE A 260 -9.37 14.08 9.26
C ILE A 260 -9.38 13.59 7.81
N ILE A 261 -10.17 14.24 6.96
CA ILE A 261 -10.35 13.89 5.56
C ILE A 261 -10.44 15.19 4.76
N ASP A 262 -9.56 15.39 3.78
CA ASP A 262 -9.80 16.36 2.71
C ASP A 262 -10.56 15.69 1.57
N CYS A 263 -11.78 16.15 1.32
CA CYS A 263 -12.65 15.61 0.29
C CYS A 263 -12.89 16.67 -0.79
N ASN A 264 -12.07 16.61 -1.82
CA ASN A 264 -12.21 17.41 -3.02
C ASN A 264 -13.29 16.80 -3.93
N GLU A 265 -13.08 16.72 -5.24
CA GLU A 265 -14.05 16.20 -6.20
C GLU A 265 -14.20 14.67 -6.07
N SER A 266 -14.81 14.18 -4.98
CA SER A 266 -14.87 12.76 -4.64
C SER A 266 -16.21 12.36 -4.01
N HIS A 267 -16.63 11.10 -4.17
CA HIS A 267 -17.84 10.51 -3.59
C HIS A 267 -17.51 9.39 -2.62
N VAL A 268 -17.71 9.64 -1.31
CA VAL A 268 -17.20 8.77 -0.25
C VAL A 268 -18.22 8.55 0.85
N ILE A 269 -18.25 7.32 1.36
CA ILE A 269 -18.97 6.93 2.57
C ILE A 269 -17.95 6.53 3.64
N VAL A 270 -17.98 7.22 4.78
CA VAL A 270 -17.16 6.90 5.96
C VAL A 270 -18.07 6.35 7.06
N ASN A 271 -17.82 5.12 7.51
CA ASN A 271 -18.60 4.52 8.59
C ASN A 271 -18.29 5.19 9.93
N GLU A 272 -17.01 5.39 10.28
CA GLU A 272 -16.61 6.07 11.52
C GLU A 272 -15.40 6.99 11.29
N ALA A 273 -15.51 8.25 11.72
CA ALA A 273 -14.39 9.18 11.84
C ALA A 273 -14.09 9.46 13.31
N VAL A 274 -12.86 9.20 13.74
CA VAL A 274 -12.39 9.37 15.11
C VAL A 274 -11.30 10.42 15.17
N SER A 275 -11.54 11.47 15.95
CA SER A 275 -10.51 12.45 16.31
C SER A 275 -9.94 12.13 17.69
N VAL A 276 -8.63 11.91 17.76
CA VAL A 276 -7.87 11.85 19.01
C VAL A 276 -7.48 13.27 19.41
N GLY A 277 -8.17 13.84 20.39
CA GLY A 277 -8.10 15.26 20.71
C GLY A 277 -8.95 16.12 19.76
N ALA A 278 -9.02 17.42 20.06
CA ALA A 278 -9.79 18.38 19.26
C ALA A 278 -9.09 18.64 17.91
N PRO A 279 -9.75 18.40 16.77
CA PRO A 279 -9.19 18.69 15.45
C PRO A 279 -9.38 20.18 15.11
N GLN A 280 -8.62 20.70 14.14
CA GLN A 280 -8.86 22.05 13.63
C GLN A 280 -10.09 22.08 12.71
N LYS A 281 -10.21 21.07 11.83
CA LYS A 281 -11.39 20.77 11.03
C LYS A 281 -11.61 19.26 11.09
N LEU A 282 -12.87 18.82 11.07
CA LEU A 282 -13.15 17.39 10.92
C LEU A 282 -13.14 16.99 9.44
N PHE A 283 -13.77 17.82 8.61
CA PHE A 283 -14.04 17.52 7.20
C PHE A 283 -13.59 18.68 6.33
N GLY A 284 -12.53 18.46 5.57
CA GLY A 284 -12.07 19.30 4.49
C GLY A 284 -13.06 19.28 3.33
N ARG A 285 -13.42 20.47 2.87
CA ARG A 285 -14.22 20.68 1.66
C ARG A 285 -13.59 21.85 0.91
N GLY A 286 -12.37 21.66 0.44
CA GLY A 286 -11.66 22.64 -0.37
C GLY A 286 -12.47 23.06 -1.61
N PRO A 287 -12.16 24.21 -2.25
CA PRO A 287 -12.57 24.42 -3.64
C PRO A 287 -12.08 23.23 -4.47
N VAL A 288 -12.76 22.89 -5.57
CA VAL A 288 -12.29 21.85 -6.50
C VAL A 288 -10.88 22.24 -6.97
N SER A 289 -9.84 21.70 -6.31
CA SER A 289 -8.49 21.79 -6.81
C SER A 289 -8.39 20.84 -7.99
N GLY A 290 -7.84 21.34 -9.11
CA GLY A 290 -7.66 20.53 -10.30
C GLY A 290 -6.82 19.27 -10.01
N PRO A 291 -6.94 18.24 -10.86
CA PRO A 291 -6.16 17.02 -10.72
C PRO A 291 -4.67 17.35 -10.68
N ARG A 292 -3.93 16.68 -9.82
CA ARG A 292 -2.48 16.77 -9.77
C ARG A 292 -1.84 15.66 -10.60
N PHE A 293 -2.46 14.49 -10.62
CA PHE A 293 -1.94 13.28 -11.27
C PHE A 293 -2.95 12.55 -12.14
N THR A 294 -4.20 12.41 -11.72
CA THR A 294 -5.19 11.57 -12.41
C THR A 294 -5.43 11.96 -13.87
N ASP A 295 -5.59 10.95 -14.73
CA ASP A 295 -5.97 11.08 -16.14
C ASP A 295 -7.48 11.07 -16.32
N ARG A 296 -8.24 10.76 -15.26
CA ARG A 296 -9.71 10.72 -15.30
C ARG A 296 -10.33 12.05 -15.62
N ARG A 297 -11.53 12.04 -16.18
CA ARG A 297 -12.29 13.29 -16.38
C ARG A 297 -12.95 13.72 -15.08
N SER A 298 -13.12 15.03 -14.94
CA SER A 298 -13.94 15.62 -13.88
C SER A 298 -15.40 15.18 -14.06
N PHE A 299 -16.05 14.80 -12.96
CA PHE A 299 -17.50 14.60 -12.87
C PHE A 299 -18.23 15.80 -12.22
N GLY A 300 -17.51 16.85 -11.81
CA GLY A 300 -18.01 18.16 -11.39
C GLY A 300 -18.78 18.18 -10.07
N THR A 301 -18.81 17.07 -9.33
CA THR A 301 -19.59 16.91 -8.11
C THR A 301 -18.76 16.29 -6.99
N ARG A 302 -19.31 16.25 -5.78
CA ARG A 302 -18.72 15.58 -4.63
C ARG A 302 -19.78 15.16 -3.63
N SER A 303 -19.51 14.11 -2.86
CA SER A 303 -20.36 13.66 -1.76
C SER A 303 -19.49 13.10 -0.64
N LEU A 304 -19.72 13.56 0.59
CA LEU A 304 -19.08 12.99 1.77
C LEU A 304 -20.17 12.65 2.79
N ASN A 305 -20.42 11.36 2.98
CA ASN A 305 -21.37 10.84 3.94
C ASN A 305 -20.62 10.17 5.10
N VAL A 306 -20.67 10.78 6.29
CA VAL A 306 -20.03 10.24 7.50
C VAL A 306 -21.12 9.76 8.44
N LYS A 307 -21.18 8.45 8.71
CA LYS A 307 -22.23 7.84 9.53
C LYS A 307 -22.06 8.10 11.02
N GLN A 308 -20.82 8.05 11.51
CA GLN A 308 -20.49 8.29 12.91
C GLN A 308 -19.24 9.16 13.06
N THR A 309 -19.31 10.14 13.97
CA THR A 309 -18.17 10.98 14.34
C THR A 309 -17.92 10.89 15.84
N THR A 310 -16.69 10.57 16.22
CA THR A 310 -16.25 10.50 17.62
C THR A 310 -15.11 11.50 17.84
N ILE A 311 -15.23 12.41 18.80
CA ILE A 311 -14.14 13.33 19.20
C ILE A 311 -13.75 13.01 20.65
N LEU A 312 -12.51 12.57 20.85
CA LEU A 312 -11.95 12.25 22.15
C LEU A 312 -11.22 13.47 22.71
N ASN A 313 -11.98 14.48 23.15
CA ASN A 313 -11.45 15.76 23.65
C ASN A 313 -10.51 15.61 24.86
N ASP A 314 -10.67 14.54 25.62
CA ASP A 314 -9.89 14.20 26.80
C ASP A 314 -8.72 13.24 26.51
N ALA A 315 -8.41 12.98 25.23
CA ALA A 315 -7.25 12.18 24.86
C ALA A 315 -5.93 12.85 25.28
N ILE A 316 -5.11 12.06 25.97
CA ILE A 316 -3.78 12.44 26.46
C ILE A 316 -2.73 12.03 25.44
N ARG A 317 -2.77 10.79 24.98
CA ARG A 317 -1.88 10.23 23.96
C ARG A 317 -2.55 9.07 23.23
N ALA A 318 -2.12 8.83 22.00
CA ALA A 318 -2.40 7.61 21.27
C ALA A 318 -1.10 6.90 20.90
N LYS A 319 -1.19 5.60 20.65
CA LYS A 319 -0.10 4.80 20.09
C LYS A 319 -0.64 3.67 19.24
N LEU A 320 0.18 3.21 18.30
CA LEU A 320 -0.07 2.02 17.53
C LEU A 320 0.56 0.79 18.20
N ILE A 321 -0.15 -0.33 18.13
CA ILE A 321 0.34 -1.64 18.52
C ILE A 321 0.08 -2.58 17.34
N HIS A 322 1.13 -3.17 16.80
CA HIS A 322 1.06 -4.09 15.67
C HIS A 322 1.45 -5.49 16.11
N GLU A 323 0.58 -6.45 15.82
CA GLU A 323 0.86 -7.88 15.93
C GLU A 323 1.11 -8.37 14.48
N VAL A 324 2.39 -8.36 14.09
CA VAL A 324 2.86 -8.86 12.79
C VAL A 324 3.60 -10.18 13.02
N PRO A 325 3.31 -11.23 12.23
CA PRO A 325 4.00 -12.52 12.30
C PRO A 325 5.52 -12.40 12.09
N SER A 326 6.22 -13.51 12.28
CA SER A 326 7.60 -13.66 11.81
C SER A 326 7.62 -14.41 10.48
N PHE A 327 8.48 -13.98 9.57
CA PHE A 327 8.67 -14.60 8.27
C PHE A 327 10.06 -15.24 8.20
N PRO A 328 10.18 -16.44 7.60
CA PRO A 328 9.15 -17.14 6.82
C PRO A 328 8.20 -18.06 7.62
N GLU A 329 8.32 -18.16 8.95
CA GLU A 329 7.70 -19.24 9.74
C GLU A 329 6.15 -19.25 9.74
N SER A 330 5.53 -18.11 9.45
CA SER A 330 4.07 -17.96 9.50
C SER A 330 3.39 -18.16 8.14
N LEU A 331 4.11 -18.62 7.13
CA LEU A 331 3.58 -18.82 5.78
C LEU A 331 2.90 -20.19 5.62
N PRO A 332 1.96 -20.35 4.67
CA PRO A 332 1.44 -19.30 3.76
C PRO A 332 0.32 -18.46 4.36
N LYS A 333 -0.24 -18.86 5.50
CA LYS A 333 -1.43 -18.25 6.11
C LYS A 333 -1.09 -17.53 7.40
N PHE A 334 -1.32 -16.22 7.43
CA PHE A 334 -1.00 -15.40 8.59
C PHE A 334 -2.05 -14.33 8.86
N THR A 335 -1.98 -13.74 10.04
CA THR A 335 -2.88 -12.67 10.47
C THR A 335 -2.06 -11.47 10.88
N VAL A 336 -2.43 -10.30 10.39
CA VAL A 336 -1.91 -9.01 10.86
C VAL A 336 -2.98 -8.32 11.67
N LYS A 337 -2.63 -7.82 12.84
CA LYS A 337 -3.56 -7.03 13.67
C LYS A 337 -2.93 -5.72 14.09
N THR A 338 -3.68 -4.64 13.87
CA THR A 338 -3.32 -3.31 14.36
C THR A 338 -4.33 -2.86 15.40
N THR A 339 -3.83 -2.29 16.49
CA THR A 339 -4.63 -1.66 17.53
C THR A 339 -4.16 -0.23 17.76
N VAL A 340 -5.09 0.72 17.68
CA VAL A 340 -4.89 2.07 18.19
C VAL A 340 -5.31 2.09 19.65
N GLU A 341 -4.37 2.30 20.56
CA GLU A 341 -4.63 2.47 21.99
C GLU A 341 -4.57 3.97 22.34
N ILE A 342 -5.63 4.48 22.97
CA ILE A 342 -5.78 5.88 23.33
C ILE A 342 -5.98 5.97 24.84
N ASP A 343 -5.07 6.68 25.50
CA ASP A 343 -5.19 7.01 26.92
C ASP A 343 -6.00 8.31 27.07
N LEU A 344 -7.04 8.26 27.89
CA LEU A 344 -7.97 9.37 28.18
C LEU A 344 -7.76 9.84 29.63
N LYS A 345 -8.26 11.04 29.96
CA LYS A 345 -8.25 11.54 31.34
C LYS A 345 -8.99 10.60 32.29
N GLY A 346 -8.47 10.48 33.52
CA GLY A 346 -9.05 9.64 34.57
C GLY A 346 -8.82 8.15 34.37
N ASP A 347 -7.63 7.77 33.90
CA ASP A 347 -7.17 6.39 33.70
C ASP A 347 -8.07 5.52 32.80
N LYS A 348 -8.84 6.15 31.93
CA LYS A 348 -9.68 5.47 30.93
C LYS A 348 -8.86 5.19 29.67
N LYS A 349 -9.18 4.07 29.00
CA LYS A 349 -8.59 3.72 27.71
C LYS A 349 -9.67 3.47 26.68
N LYS A 350 -9.40 3.84 25.42
CA LYS A 350 -10.19 3.43 24.26
C LYS A 350 -9.29 2.67 23.28
N ARG A 351 -9.85 1.64 22.64
CA ARG A 351 -9.14 0.82 21.65
C ARG A 351 -9.95 0.68 20.38
N TYR A 352 -9.27 0.76 19.25
CA TYR A 352 -9.79 0.39 17.95
C TYR A 352 -8.85 -0.63 17.35
N SER A 353 -9.37 -1.77 16.91
CA SER A 353 -8.55 -2.84 16.36
C SER A 353 -9.09 -3.32 15.02
N LYS A 354 -8.19 -3.71 14.13
CA LYS A 354 -8.50 -4.36 12.86
C LYS A 354 -7.55 -5.55 12.69
N SER A 355 -8.10 -6.67 12.27
CA SER A 355 -7.36 -7.87 11.90
C SER A 355 -7.58 -8.18 10.43
N VAL A 356 -6.54 -8.62 9.75
CA VAL A 356 -6.56 -9.03 8.35
C VAL A 356 -5.94 -10.41 8.26
N HIS A 357 -6.69 -11.36 7.72
CA HIS A 357 -6.23 -12.70 7.44
C HIS A 357 -5.73 -12.76 6.00
N LEU A 358 -4.52 -13.28 5.80
CA LEU A 358 -3.87 -13.32 4.51
C LEU A 358 -3.51 -14.76 4.19
N ASP A 359 -3.75 -15.15 2.95
CA ASP A 359 -3.37 -16.42 2.38
C ASP A 359 -2.49 -16.16 1.15
N LEU A 360 -1.37 -16.87 1.06
CA LEU A 360 -0.46 -16.86 -0.08
C LEU A 360 -0.47 -18.20 -0.83
N SER A 361 -1.39 -19.11 -0.52
CA SER A 361 -1.47 -20.41 -1.19
C SER A 361 -2.03 -20.38 -2.61
N ASP A 362 -2.66 -19.26 -2.99
CA ASP A 362 -3.52 -19.15 -4.17
C ASP A 362 -2.81 -18.55 -5.38
#